data_AF-A0A914H063-F1
#
_entry.id   AF-A0A914H063-F1
#
_cell.length_a   1.000
_cell.length_b   1.000
_cell.length_c   1.000
_cell.angle_alpha   90.00
_cell.angle_beta   90.00
_cell.angle_gamma   90.00
#
_symmetry.space_group_name_H-M   'P 1'
#
loop_
_entity.id
_entity.type
_entity.pdbx_description
1 polymer ?
#
loop_
_entity_poly.entity_id
_entity_poly.type
_entity_poly.pdbx_seq_one_letter_code
_entity_poly.pdbx_strand_id
1 'polypeptide(L)'
;MLKYCRFLSFLLFIPCLIGGSGAILAGESVEWAQHGFLAKILVRMRPKGDVKSCTGALVSASLVLTSGHCVVDRRNRNETEKREMMEFVVTLPGLPFDNHQKGAEKEKTPPFRSTAKLLATSGREWNETGGWALLRIVPRNTSKLCTTKRFSRLNFRQSPNGPSQINVKPMELSKSDAECQLIGFSTSEKAGDFVTEEKVFRLHLKEVAEPPMDDSFHHYRSRVYSDNFTACYDDVGAPLFCKLASSGEEEFQLGLFQSLTVPLEIVSQGMSNDIEQCRMASEMRFTLLADDRKLAEAIQGYTMAEFIEGYQNCK
;
A
#
# COMPACT_ATOMS: atom_id res chain seq x y z
N MET A 1 -8.45 35.98 -19.96
CA MET A 1 -7.23 35.52 -20.66
C MET A 1 -7.06 34.03 -20.40
N LEU A 2 -7.61 33.16 -21.26
CA LEU A 2 -7.27 31.74 -21.30
C LEU A 2 -6.10 31.56 -22.28
N LYS A 3 -4.96 31.08 -21.81
CA LYS A 3 -3.83 30.68 -22.67
C LYS A 3 -3.66 29.16 -22.61
N TYR A 4 -4.11 28.53 -23.70
CA TYR A 4 -3.64 27.31 -24.36
C TYR A 4 -2.64 26.39 -23.63
N CYS A 5 -3.08 25.16 -23.34
CA CYS A 5 -2.24 23.96 -23.41
C CYS A 5 -2.41 23.35 -24.81
N ARG A 6 -1.48 23.65 -25.72
CA ARG A 6 -1.27 22.91 -26.98
C ARG A 6 0.23 22.77 -27.17
N PHE A 7 0.74 21.53 -27.12
CA PHE A 7 1.60 20.87 -28.13
C PHE A 7 2.29 19.62 -27.53
N LEU A 8 2.03 18.45 -28.15
CA LEU A 8 2.79 17.18 -28.21
C LEU A 8 3.18 16.46 -26.89
N SER A 9 3.07 15.15 -26.68
CA SER A 9 2.85 13.96 -27.52
C SER A 9 2.49 12.77 -26.60
N PHE A 10 1.48 11.95 -26.94
CA PHE A 10 1.22 10.56 -26.47
C PHE A 10 1.46 10.14 -25.00
N LEU A 11 1.34 11.03 -24.02
CA LEU A 11 1.30 10.69 -22.60
C LEU A 11 -0.06 11.05 -22.01
N LEU A 12 -0.72 10.04 -21.45
CA LEU A 12 -1.90 10.07 -20.57
C LEU A 12 -2.31 11.50 -20.15
N PHE A 13 -3.38 12.03 -20.77
CA PHE A 13 -4.13 13.16 -20.22
C PHE A 13 -4.74 12.69 -18.89
N ILE A 14 -4.05 12.95 -17.78
CA ILE A 14 -4.60 12.88 -16.43
C ILE A 14 -5.32 14.21 -16.22
N PRO A 15 -6.66 14.24 -16.04
CA PRO A 15 -7.35 15.46 -15.69
C PRO A 15 -6.75 16.03 -14.40
N CYS A 16 -6.49 17.33 -14.39
CA CYS A 16 -5.95 18.05 -13.24
C CYS A 16 -6.93 17.91 -12.06
N LEU A 17 -6.60 17.04 -11.11
CA LEU A 17 -7.35 16.85 -9.87
C LEU A 17 -7.13 18.10 -9.00
N ILE A 18 -8.20 18.86 -8.71
CA ILE A 18 -8.17 20.09 -7.90
C ILE A 18 -8.38 19.77 -6.39
N GLY A 19 -7.87 18.62 -5.94
CA GLY A 19 -7.80 18.25 -4.52
C GLY A 19 -6.35 17.98 -4.13
N GLY A 20 -5.99 18.07 -2.86
CA GLY A 20 -4.67 17.62 -2.39
C GLY A 20 -4.55 16.08 -2.44
N SER A 21 -3.32 15.56 -2.39
CA SER A 21 -3.08 14.13 -2.14
C SER A 21 -2.85 13.93 -0.65
N GLY A 22 -3.83 13.35 0.03
CA GLY A 22 -3.75 13.01 1.43
C GLY A 22 -3.07 11.66 1.62
N ALA A 23 -1.79 11.67 1.97
CA ALA A 23 -1.00 10.48 2.36
C ALA A 23 -0.49 10.65 3.82
N ILE A 24 0.69 10.18 4.19
CA ILE A 24 1.14 10.24 5.59
C ILE A 24 1.35 11.71 5.99
N LEU A 25 0.63 12.12 7.03
CA LEU A 25 0.74 13.42 7.68
C LEU A 25 1.84 13.35 8.73
N ALA A 26 3.06 13.66 8.30
CA ALA A 26 4.29 13.68 9.10
C ALA A 26 4.74 12.30 9.64
N GLY A 27 5.99 12.19 10.09
CA GLY A 27 6.60 10.95 10.56
C GLY A 27 8.11 10.98 10.46
N GLU A 28 8.78 9.84 10.70
CA GLU A 28 10.21 9.71 10.42
C GLU A 28 10.41 9.71 8.90
N SER A 29 11.10 10.72 8.37
CA SER A 29 11.39 10.81 6.93
C SER A 29 12.42 9.74 6.56
N VAL A 30 12.09 8.92 5.57
CA VAL A 30 12.95 7.84 5.08
C VAL A 30 13.06 7.88 3.56
N GLU A 31 14.13 7.30 3.03
CA GLU A 31 14.38 7.26 1.59
C GLU A 31 13.54 6.16 0.93
N TRP A 32 12.76 6.49 -0.10
CA TRP A 32 11.95 5.49 -0.83
C TRP A 32 12.80 4.35 -1.40
N ALA A 33 14.05 4.65 -1.79
CA ALA A 33 14.99 3.65 -2.27
C ALA A 33 15.34 2.56 -1.23
N GLN A 34 15.24 2.84 0.08
CA GLN A 34 15.44 1.87 1.15
C GLN A 34 14.22 0.96 1.35
N HIS A 35 13.03 1.46 0.98
CA HIS A 35 11.76 0.73 1.02
C HIS A 35 11.37 0.27 -0.38
N GLY A 36 12.26 -0.52 -0.98
CA GLY A 36 12.21 -0.90 -2.39
C GLY A 36 10.95 -1.65 -2.85
N PHE A 37 10.19 -2.18 -1.89
CA PHE A 37 8.91 -2.84 -2.08
C PHE A 37 7.74 -1.86 -2.18
N LEU A 38 7.85 -0.63 -1.65
CA LEU A 38 6.73 0.29 -1.52
C LEU A 38 6.28 0.78 -2.89
N ALA A 39 5.01 0.55 -3.20
CA ALA A 39 4.41 0.81 -4.49
C ALA A 39 3.38 1.94 -4.41
N LYS A 40 3.38 2.82 -5.41
CA LYS A 40 2.26 3.71 -5.69
C LYS A 40 1.33 3.04 -6.69
N ILE A 41 0.03 3.16 -6.47
CA ILE A 41 -0.99 2.57 -7.32
C ILE A 41 -1.95 3.66 -7.74
N LEU A 42 -2.04 3.89 -9.04
CA LEU A 42 -3.08 4.73 -9.63
C LEU A 42 -4.13 3.84 -10.27
N VAL A 43 -5.38 4.10 -9.95
CA VAL A 43 -6.54 3.36 -10.41
C VAL A 43 -7.40 4.32 -11.20
N ARG A 44 -7.52 4.07 -12.51
CA ARG A 44 -8.42 4.84 -13.37
C ARG A 44 -9.73 4.10 -13.50
N MET A 45 -10.80 4.73 -13.02
CA MET A 45 -12.16 4.20 -13.06
C MET A 45 -12.84 4.61 -14.37
N ARG A 46 -13.45 3.64 -15.06
CA ARG A 46 -14.25 3.86 -16.27
C ARG A 46 -15.74 3.83 -15.95
N PRO A 47 -16.60 4.59 -16.67
CA PRO A 47 -16.28 5.46 -17.81
C PRO A 47 -15.90 6.90 -17.43
N LYS A 48 -16.18 7.33 -16.18
CA LYS A 48 -16.07 8.73 -15.74
C LYS A 48 -14.63 9.29 -15.77
N GLY A 49 -13.62 8.42 -15.75
CA GLY A 49 -12.21 8.82 -15.80
C GLY A 49 -11.65 9.27 -14.45
N ASP A 50 -12.40 9.08 -13.36
CA ASP A 50 -11.95 9.34 -12.00
C ASP A 50 -10.66 8.55 -11.72
N VAL A 51 -9.70 9.21 -11.07
CA VAL A 51 -8.44 8.60 -10.66
C VAL A 51 -8.42 8.50 -9.15
N LYS A 52 -8.10 7.30 -8.65
CA LYS A 52 -7.86 7.02 -7.24
C LYS A 52 -6.40 6.64 -7.04
N SER A 53 -5.80 7.17 -5.99
CA SER A 53 -4.48 6.79 -5.50
C SER A 53 -4.59 5.78 -4.37
N CYS A 54 -3.61 4.91 -4.30
CA CYS A 54 -3.42 3.91 -3.26
C CYS A 54 -1.92 3.61 -3.09
N THR A 55 -1.60 2.95 -1.99
CA THR A 55 -0.28 2.40 -1.70
C THR A 55 -0.35 0.87 -1.72
N GLY A 56 0.78 0.22 -1.94
CA GLY A 56 0.91 -1.23 -1.83
C GLY A 56 2.35 -1.66 -1.62
N ALA A 57 2.58 -2.97 -1.67
CA ALA A 57 3.89 -3.55 -1.48
C ALA A 57 4.18 -4.65 -2.50
N LEU A 58 5.37 -4.65 -3.09
CA LEU A 58 5.87 -5.70 -3.96
C LEU A 58 6.18 -6.94 -3.11
N VAL A 59 5.44 -8.03 -3.32
CA VAL A 59 5.59 -9.29 -2.56
C VAL A 59 6.29 -10.39 -3.38
N SER A 60 6.35 -10.23 -4.71
CA SER A 60 7.16 -11.04 -5.62
C SER A 60 7.60 -10.20 -6.82
N ALA A 61 8.45 -10.73 -7.70
CA ALA A 61 8.97 -9.99 -8.86
C ALA A 61 7.89 -9.39 -9.77
N SER A 62 6.69 -9.97 -9.76
CA SER A 62 5.56 -9.52 -10.55
C SER A 62 4.26 -9.28 -9.77
N LEU A 63 4.22 -9.47 -8.45
CA LEU A 63 3.02 -9.26 -7.63
C LEU A 63 3.14 -8.09 -6.65
N VAL A 64 2.12 -7.24 -6.67
CA VAL A 64 1.91 -6.17 -5.70
C VAL A 64 0.66 -6.48 -4.89
N LEU A 65 0.83 -6.47 -3.57
CA LEU A 65 -0.23 -6.60 -2.58
C LEU A 65 -0.72 -5.20 -2.17
N THR A 66 -2.03 -5.01 -2.14
CA THR A 66 -2.67 -3.77 -1.70
C THR A 66 -4.01 -4.08 -1.03
N SER A 67 -4.72 -3.05 -0.58
CA SER A 67 -6.07 -3.18 -0.03
C SER A 67 -7.09 -3.48 -1.12
N GLY A 68 -8.08 -4.32 -0.81
CA GLY A 68 -9.25 -4.54 -1.67
C GLY A 68 -10.03 -3.25 -1.96
N HIS A 69 -9.96 -2.26 -1.07
CA HIS A 69 -10.60 -0.95 -1.28
C HIS A 69 -10.01 -0.19 -2.47
N CYS A 70 -8.76 -0.48 -2.87
CA CYS A 70 -8.13 0.15 -4.02
C CYS A 70 -8.75 -0.28 -5.34
N VAL A 71 -9.36 -1.47 -5.38
CA VAL A 71 -9.85 -2.10 -6.62
C VAL A 71 -11.38 -2.19 -6.68
N VAL A 72 -12.08 -1.51 -5.75
CA VAL A 72 -13.54 -1.44 -5.70
C VAL A 72 -14.00 0.01 -5.74
N ASP A 73 -14.96 0.32 -6.61
CA ASP A 73 -15.64 1.62 -6.61
C ASP A 73 -16.80 1.61 -5.59
N ARG A 74 -16.79 2.50 -4.60
CA ARG A 74 -17.90 2.61 -3.63
C ARG A 74 -18.96 3.64 -4.01
N ARG A 75 -18.69 4.52 -4.97
CA ARG A 75 -19.58 5.66 -5.29
C ARG A 75 -20.85 5.21 -6.03
N ASN A 76 -20.76 4.16 -6.83
CA ASN A 76 -21.88 3.65 -7.63
C ASN A 76 -22.53 2.40 -7.00
N ARG A 77 -23.02 2.45 -5.76
CA ARG A 77 -23.68 1.30 -5.10
C ARG A 77 -25.04 0.94 -5.72
N ASN A 78 -25.61 1.84 -6.54
CA ASN A 78 -26.98 1.76 -7.05
C ASN A 78 -27.09 1.43 -8.55
N GLU A 79 -25.98 1.23 -9.28
CA GLU A 79 -26.02 0.99 -10.73
C GLU A 79 -25.75 -0.48 -11.06
N THR A 80 -26.75 -1.11 -11.69
CA THR A 80 -26.73 -2.44 -12.33
C THR A 80 -25.83 -2.52 -13.56
N GLU A 81 -25.15 -1.43 -13.92
CA GLU A 81 -24.23 -1.40 -15.04
C GLU A 81 -22.97 -2.18 -14.69
N LYS A 82 -22.67 -3.20 -15.51
CA LYS A 82 -21.41 -3.94 -15.48
C LYS A 82 -20.26 -2.94 -15.46
N ARG A 83 -19.69 -2.72 -14.28
CA ARG A 83 -18.53 -1.84 -14.10
C ARG A 83 -17.41 -2.34 -15.00
N GLU A 84 -17.02 -1.48 -15.94
CA GLU A 84 -15.95 -1.75 -16.88
C GLU A 84 -14.61 -1.88 -16.16
N MET A 85 -13.68 -2.55 -16.85
CA MET A 85 -12.32 -2.83 -16.40
C MET A 85 -11.63 -1.55 -15.86
N MET A 86 -11.08 -1.66 -14.66
CA MET A 86 -10.19 -0.65 -14.09
C MET A 86 -8.82 -0.76 -14.75
N GLU A 87 -8.20 0.38 -15.06
CA GLU A 87 -6.79 0.42 -15.44
C GLU A 87 -5.94 0.71 -14.20
N PHE A 88 -4.99 -0.19 -13.92
CA PHE A 88 -4.06 -0.04 -12.82
C PHE A 88 -2.70 0.37 -13.37
N VAL A 89 -2.09 1.38 -12.76
CA VAL A 89 -0.71 1.78 -13.01
C VAL A 89 0.05 1.74 -11.70
N VAL A 90 1.08 0.90 -11.65
CA VAL A 90 1.94 0.72 -10.49
C VAL A 90 3.27 1.40 -10.74
N THR A 91 3.74 2.16 -9.76
CA THR A 91 5.07 2.78 -9.75
C THR A 91 5.87 2.28 -8.56
N LEU A 92 7.10 1.85 -8.81
CA LEU A 92 8.09 1.36 -7.84
C LEU A 92 9.39 2.16 -7.97
N PRO A 93 10.26 2.15 -6.95
CA PRO A 93 11.60 2.73 -7.05
C PRO A 93 12.40 2.16 -8.23
N GLY A 94 13.24 2.99 -8.85
CA GLY A 94 14.22 2.55 -9.83
C GLY A 94 15.21 1.53 -9.26
N LEU A 95 15.81 0.72 -10.13
CA LEU A 95 16.90 -0.17 -9.75
C LEU A 95 18.23 0.51 -10.08
N PRO A 96 19.26 0.42 -9.20
CA PRO A 96 20.60 0.87 -9.54
C PRO A 96 21.05 0.26 -10.88
N PHE A 97 21.61 1.09 -11.76
CA PHE A 97 22.32 0.59 -12.94
C PHE A 97 23.71 0.12 -12.52
N ASP A 98 24.15 -1.02 -13.06
CA ASP A 98 25.48 -1.60 -12.83
C ASP A 98 26.55 -0.84 -13.65
N ASN A 99 26.57 0.49 -13.58
CA ASN A 99 27.61 1.28 -14.24
C ASN A 99 28.69 1.66 -13.23
N HIS A 100 29.80 0.93 -13.30
CA HIS A 100 31.07 1.21 -12.63
C HIS A 100 31.76 2.49 -13.17
N GLN A 101 31.04 3.58 -13.36
CA GLN A 101 31.66 4.88 -13.63
C GLN A 101 31.92 5.59 -12.31
N LYS A 102 33.11 5.33 -11.75
CA LYS A 102 33.73 6.15 -10.72
C LYS A 102 33.81 7.59 -11.24
N GLY A 103 32.98 8.48 -10.70
CA GLY A 103 33.17 9.94 -10.84
C GLY A 103 32.00 10.73 -11.42
N ALA A 104 30.91 10.10 -11.86
CA ALA A 104 29.69 10.84 -12.20
C ALA A 104 28.83 10.99 -10.93
N GLU A 105 28.24 12.19 -10.73
CA GLU A 105 27.16 12.38 -9.76
C GLU A 105 26.16 11.22 -9.89
N LYS A 106 25.73 10.64 -8.76
CA LYS A 106 24.78 9.52 -8.74
C LYS A 106 23.51 9.94 -9.49
N GLU A 107 23.45 9.65 -10.79
CA GLU A 107 22.28 9.91 -11.59
C GLU A 107 21.13 9.08 -11.01
N LYS A 108 20.08 9.79 -10.59
CA LYS A 108 18.94 9.20 -9.89
C LYS A 108 18.22 8.27 -10.87
N THR A 109 18.19 6.97 -10.56
CA THR A 109 17.55 5.99 -11.44
C THR A 109 16.05 6.24 -11.52
N PRO A 110 15.46 6.33 -12.72
CA PRO A 110 14.04 6.65 -12.87
C PRO A 110 13.15 5.56 -12.23
N PRO A 111 11.98 5.94 -11.68
CA PRO A 111 11.02 4.98 -11.16
C PRO A 111 10.58 3.95 -12.21
N PHE A 112 10.39 2.71 -11.78
CA PHE A 112 9.80 1.68 -12.62
C PHE A 112 8.28 1.87 -12.65
N ARG A 113 7.70 1.94 -13.84
CA ARG A 113 6.25 2.11 -14.04
C ARG A 113 5.71 0.99 -14.90
N SER A 114 4.60 0.38 -14.48
CA SER A 114 3.99 -0.75 -15.18
C SER A 114 2.47 -0.70 -15.08
N THR A 115 1.77 -1.06 -16.15
CA THR A 115 0.35 -1.37 -16.08
C THR A 115 0.15 -2.68 -15.33
N ALA A 116 -0.89 -2.77 -14.51
CA ALA A 116 -1.18 -3.97 -13.75
C ALA A 116 -2.54 -4.60 -14.06
N LYS A 117 -2.65 -5.91 -13.82
CA LYS A 117 -3.90 -6.67 -13.90
C LYS A 117 -4.32 -7.13 -12.51
N LEU A 118 -5.58 -6.96 -12.15
CA LEU A 118 -6.14 -7.56 -10.94
C LEU A 118 -6.19 -9.09 -11.10
N LEU A 119 -5.59 -9.82 -10.16
CA LEU A 119 -5.58 -11.29 -10.16
C LEU A 119 -6.55 -11.90 -9.17
N ALA A 120 -6.60 -11.37 -7.95
CA ALA A 120 -7.39 -11.93 -6.87
C ALA A 120 -7.70 -10.87 -5.81
N THR A 121 -8.78 -11.12 -5.06
CA THR A 121 -9.21 -10.34 -3.90
C THR A 121 -9.72 -11.29 -2.81
N SER A 122 -9.58 -10.94 -1.53
CA SER A 122 -10.16 -11.76 -0.45
C SER A 122 -11.64 -11.52 -0.16
N GLY A 123 -12.19 -10.37 -0.55
CA GLY A 123 -13.59 -10.04 -0.33
C GLY A 123 -14.53 -10.87 -1.20
N ARG A 124 -15.60 -11.41 -0.60
CA ARG A 124 -16.76 -11.95 -1.34
C ARG A 124 -17.66 -10.79 -1.71
N GLU A 125 -17.89 -10.64 -3.01
CA GLU A 125 -18.91 -9.73 -3.56
C GLU A 125 -18.72 -8.24 -3.20
N TRP A 126 -19.43 -7.38 -3.93
CA TRP A 126 -19.30 -5.92 -4.00
C TRP A 126 -19.63 -5.17 -2.69
N ASN A 127 -19.86 -5.90 -1.61
CA ASN A 127 -20.47 -5.51 -0.35
C ASN A 127 -19.54 -5.69 0.85
N GLU A 128 -18.41 -6.40 0.73
CA GLU A 128 -17.42 -6.52 1.81
C GLU A 128 -16.39 -5.39 1.79
N THR A 129 -16.32 -4.69 2.91
CA THR A 129 -15.49 -3.51 3.15
C THR A 129 -14.27 -3.90 3.99
N GLY A 130 -13.29 -4.53 3.37
CA GLY A 130 -12.04 -4.93 4.04
C GLY A 130 -11.46 -6.17 3.39
N GLY A 131 -10.13 -6.22 3.27
CA GLY A 131 -9.43 -7.31 2.59
C GLY A 131 -8.26 -6.83 1.75
N TRP A 132 -7.69 -7.74 0.97
CA TRP A 132 -6.55 -7.51 0.10
C TRP A 132 -6.90 -7.70 -1.37
N ALA A 133 -6.04 -7.14 -2.23
CA ALA A 133 -6.04 -7.36 -3.66
C ALA A 133 -4.60 -7.64 -4.15
N LEU A 134 -4.49 -8.53 -5.14
CA LEU A 134 -3.23 -8.84 -5.82
C LEU A 134 -3.23 -8.26 -7.23
N LEU A 135 -2.25 -7.43 -7.52
CA LEU A 135 -2.03 -6.83 -8.83
C LEU A 135 -0.78 -7.47 -9.48
N ARG A 136 -0.92 -7.91 -10.73
CA ARG A 136 0.19 -8.40 -11.54
C ARG A 136 0.78 -7.30 -12.41
N ILE A 137 2.06 -7.02 -12.24
CA ILE A 137 2.85 -6.12 -13.08
C ILE A 137 3.75 -6.90 -14.03
N VAL A 138 4.40 -6.20 -14.96
CA VAL A 138 5.51 -6.79 -15.72
C VAL A 138 6.61 -7.23 -14.74
N PRO A 139 7.07 -8.50 -14.79
CA PRO A 139 8.10 -8.99 -13.89
C PRO A 139 9.37 -8.17 -13.93
N ARG A 140 9.95 -7.92 -12.77
CA ARG A 140 11.23 -7.24 -12.62
C ARG A 140 12.35 -8.27 -12.44
N ASN A 141 13.58 -7.90 -12.81
CA ASN A 141 14.72 -8.80 -12.67
C ASN A 141 15.04 -9.04 -11.17
N THR A 142 14.87 -10.29 -10.74
CA THR A 142 15.05 -10.75 -9.35
C THR A 142 16.46 -10.53 -8.83
N SER A 143 17.50 -10.74 -9.66
CA SER A 143 18.90 -10.59 -9.24
C SER A 143 19.22 -9.16 -8.81
N LYS A 144 18.60 -8.17 -9.49
CA LYS A 144 18.73 -6.75 -9.13
C LYS A 144 17.91 -6.38 -7.91
N LEU A 145 16.77 -7.04 -7.71
CA LEU A 145 15.89 -6.81 -6.56
C LEU A 145 16.49 -7.33 -5.25
N CYS A 146 17.33 -8.37 -5.25
CA CYS A 146 17.90 -8.92 -4.01
C CYS A 146 18.96 -8.03 -3.34
N THR A 147 19.54 -7.06 -4.04
CA THR A 147 20.64 -6.23 -3.51
C THR A 147 20.21 -5.22 -2.45
N THR A 148 18.91 -5.00 -2.30
CA THR A 148 18.28 -4.04 -1.37
C THR A 148 16.94 -4.65 -0.95
N LYS A 149 16.45 -4.49 0.29
CA LYS A 149 15.18 -5.09 0.78
C LYS A 149 13.97 -4.65 -0.07
N ARG A 150 13.77 -5.25 -1.25
CA ARG A 150 12.83 -4.79 -2.29
C ARG A 150 11.59 -5.66 -2.41
N PHE A 151 11.54 -6.76 -1.67
CA PHE A 151 10.33 -7.53 -1.44
C PHE A 151 9.83 -7.28 -0.04
N SER A 152 8.53 -7.11 0.09
CA SER A 152 7.87 -7.13 1.39
C SER A 152 7.79 -8.57 1.87
N ARG A 153 8.35 -8.83 3.05
CA ARG A 153 8.39 -10.17 3.66
C ARG A 153 7.08 -10.43 4.38
N LEU A 154 6.29 -11.38 3.89
CA LEU A 154 5.08 -11.83 4.56
C LEU A 154 5.43 -12.87 5.64
N ASN A 155 4.52 -13.07 6.60
CA ASN A 155 4.71 -14.00 7.71
C ASN A 155 4.44 -15.47 7.34
N PHE A 156 4.38 -15.81 6.05
CA PHE A 156 4.39 -17.19 5.59
C PHE A 156 5.67 -17.49 4.82
N ARG A 157 6.20 -18.68 5.08
CA ARG A 157 7.34 -19.28 4.40
C ARG A 157 6.83 -20.42 3.53
N GLN A 158 7.11 -20.33 2.24
CA GLN A 158 6.84 -21.43 1.33
C GLN A 158 7.86 -22.55 1.56
N SER A 159 7.37 -23.78 1.71
CA SER A 159 8.21 -24.98 1.80
C SER A 159 7.69 -26.07 0.86
N PRO A 160 8.53 -27.02 0.43
CA PRO A 160 8.10 -28.18 -0.35
C PRO A 160 6.99 -29.01 0.34
N ASN A 161 6.90 -28.94 1.67
CA ASN A 161 5.90 -29.65 2.48
C ASN A 161 4.62 -28.84 2.71
N GLY A 162 4.43 -27.75 1.96
CA GLY A 162 3.32 -26.80 2.11
C GLY A 162 3.75 -25.48 2.77
N PRO A 163 2.89 -24.45 2.72
CA PRO A 163 3.17 -23.17 3.35
C PRO A 163 3.23 -23.34 4.87
N SER A 164 4.35 -22.91 5.45
CA SER A 164 4.48 -22.74 6.91
C SER A 164 4.21 -21.29 7.25
N GLN A 165 3.36 -21.02 8.24
CA GLN A 165 2.98 -19.68 8.65
C GLN A 165 3.49 -19.42 10.05
N ILE A 166 4.09 -18.26 10.27
CA ILE A 166 4.37 -17.78 11.61
C ILE A 166 3.02 -17.34 12.17
N ASN A 167 2.46 -18.15 13.06
CA ASN A 167 1.23 -17.82 13.76
C ASN A 167 1.48 -16.60 14.65
N VAL A 168 0.80 -15.49 14.35
CA VAL A 168 0.91 -14.26 15.14
C VAL A 168 -0.32 -14.18 16.02
N LYS A 169 -0.13 -14.36 17.33
CA LYS A 169 -1.24 -14.20 18.26
C LYS A 169 -1.58 -12.72 18.35
N PRO A 170 -2.86 -12.32 18.28
CA PRO A 170 -3.25 -10.91 18.38
C PRO A 170 -2.71 -10.21 19.64
N MET A 171 -2.62 -10.93 20.76
CA MET A 171 -2.06 -10.41 22.01
C MET A 171 -0.60 -9.96 21.87
N GLU A 172 0.19 -10.55 20.95
CA GLU A 172 1.58 -10.15 20.68
C GLU A 172 1.65 -8.75 20.03
N LEU A 173 0.61 -8.34 19.29
CA LEU A 173 0.53 -7.04 18.60
C LEU A 173 0.00 -5.91 19.49
N SER A 174 -0.80 -6.26 20.50
CA SER A 174 -1.42 -5.31 21.44
C SER A 174 -0.54 -4.94 22.63
N LYS A 175 0.52 -5.70 22.89
CA LYS A 175 1.44 -5.49 24.01
C LYS A 175 2.75 -4.89 23.50
N SER A 176 3.60 -4.43 24.42
CA SER A 176 4.98 -3.98 24.16
C SER A 176 5.91 -5.08 23.60
N ASP A 177 5.37 -6.22 23.17
CA ASP A 177 6.09 -7.40 22.68
C ASP A 177 6.26 -7.36 21.14
N ALA A 178 5.64 -6.37 20.47
CA ALA A 178 5.82 -6.11 19.05
C ALA A 178 6.13 -4.62 18.78
N GLU A 179 7.08 -4.40 17.88
CA GLU A 179 7.36 -3.07 17.32
C GLU A 179 6.70 -3.00 15.95
N CYS A 180 5.61 -2.25 15.83
CA CYS A 180 4.86 -2.11 14.59
C CYS A 180 5.07 -0.74 13.95
N GLN A 181 5.15 -0.72 12.63
CA GLN A 181 5.31 0.49 11.84
C GLN A 181 4.49 0.46 10.55
N LEU A 182 3.96 1.63 10.16
CA LEU A 182 3.32 1.85 8.88
C LEU A 182 4.25 2.66 7.99
N ILE A 183 4.39 2.25 6.72
CA ILE A 183 5.27 2.90 5.75
C ILE A 183 4.43 3.34 4.55
N GLY A 184 4.50 4.62 4.20
CA GLY A 184 3.68 5.23 3.14
C GLY A 184 4.29 6.54 2.63
N PHE A 185 3.65 7.15 1.64
CA PHE A 185 4.17 8.37 1.01
C PHE A 185 3.79 9.61 1.82
N SER A 186 4.51 10.72 1.68
CA SER A 186 4.08 11.97 2.32
C SER A 186 2.88 12.59 1.63
N THR A 187 1.99 13.20 2.41
CA THR A 187 0.93 14.07 1.89
C THR A 187 1.52 15.17 1.01
N SER A 188 0.88 15.44 -0.13
CA SER A 188 1.15 16.63 -0.94
C SER A 188 -0.11 17.49 -1.07
N GLU A 189 0.07 18.81 -1.14
CA GLU A 189 -1.02 19.77 -1.31
C GLU A 189 -1.69 19.68 -2.69
N LYS A 190 -1.08 18.99 -3.67
CA LYS A 190 -1.66 18.78 -5.01
C LYS A 190 -1.79 17.30 -5.32
N ALA A 191 -2.98 16.86 -5.75
CA ALA A 191 -3.23 15.46 -6.09
C ALA A 191 -2.33 14.91 -7.22
N GLY A 192 -1.91 15.77 -8.16
CA GLY A 192 -0.96 15.37 -9.22
C GLY A 192 0.43 15.00 -8.70
N ASP A 193 0.80 15.50 -7.52
CA ASP A 193 2.15 15.34 -6.99
C ASP A 193 2.36 13.97 -6.34
N PHE A 194 1.29 13.23 -5.99
CA PHE A 194 1.41 11.85 -5.47
C PHE A 194 2.26 10.98 -6.38
N VAL A 195 2.10 11.12 -7.70
CA VAL A 195 2.83 10.34 -8.70
C VAL A 195 4.33 10.62 -8.63
N THR A 196 4.71 11.86 -8.38
CA THR A 196 6.09 12.33 -8.33
C THR A 196 6.69 12.37 -6.93
N GLU A 197 5.89 12.17 -5.88
CA GLU A 197 6.32 12.26 -4.48
C GLU A 197 7.27 11.11 -4.09
N GLU A 198 8.51 11.40 -3.77
CA GLU A 198 9.48 10.37 -3.39
C GLU A 198 9.76 10.34 -1.90
N LYS A 199 9.25 11.31 -1.14
CA LYS A 199 9.36 11.32 0.29
C LYS A 199 8.42 10.28 0.88
N VAL A 200 9.01 9.41 1.69
CA VAL A 200 8.33 8.33 2.40
C VAL A 200 8.41 8.66 3.88
N PHE A 201 7.33 8.39 4.59
CA PHE A 201 7.29 8.46 6.04
C PHE A 201 7.13 7.07 6.63
N ARG A 202 7.80 6.91 7.76
CA ARG A 202 7.62 5.79 8.68
C ARG A 202 6.88 6.29 9.92
N LEU A 203 5.81 5.59 10.26
CA LEU A 203 5.01 5.82 11.46
C LEU A 203 5.19 4.66 12.43
N HIS A 204 5.80 4.91 13.58
CA HIS A 204 5.88 3.93 14.66
C HIS A 204 4.53 3.89 15.40
N LEU A 205 3.93 2.71 15.46
CA LEU A 205 2.66 2.47 16.14
C LEU A 205 2.93 1.96 17.55
N LYS A 206 2.28 2.55 18.55
CA LYS A 206 2.44 2.10 19.95
C LYS A 206 1.72 0.79 20.23
N GLU A 207 0.59 0.55 19.57
CA GLU A 207 -0.22 -0.65 19.72
C GLU A 207 -1.00 -0.94 18.44
N VAL A 208 -1.23 -2.21 18.15
CA VAL A 208 -2.22 -2.66 17.18
C VAL A 208 -3.21 -3.55 17.91
N ALA A 209 -4.31 -2.93 18.35
CA ALA A 209 -5.34 -3.56 19.16
C ALA A 209 -6.30 -4.40 18.31
N GLU A 210 -6.85 -5.44 18.94
CA GLU A 210 -7.90 -6.27 18.35
C GLU A 210 -9.14 -5.44 17.98
N PRO A 211 -9.90 -5.87 16.96
CA PRO A 211 -11.18 -5.25 16.64
C PRO A 211 -12.12 -5.31 17.85
N PRO A 212 -12.87 -4.23 18.15
CA PRO A 212 -13.97 -4.29 19.09
C PRO A 212 -14.98 -5.38 18.71
N MET A 213 -15.60 -6.02 19.70
CA MET A 213 -16.56 -7.13 19.44
C MET A 213 -17.77 -6.71 18.60
N ASP A 214 -18.12 -5.43 18.61
CA ASP A 214 -19.23 -4.82 17.86
C ASP A 214 -18.82 -4.29 16.47
N ASP A 215 -17.54 -4.41 16.08
CA ASP A 215 -17.08 -3.98 14.77
C ASP A 215 -17.37 -5.03 13.69
N SER A 216 -18.40 -4.77 12.88
CA SER A 216 -18.79 -5.61 11.74
C SER A 216 -17.68 -5.80 10.70
N PHE A 217 -16.64 -4.97 10.73
CA PHE A 217 -15.55 -5.02 9.75
C PHE A 217 -14.31 -5.76 10.25
N HIS A 218 -14.29 -6.18 11.53
CA HIS A 218 -13.18 -6.93 12.14
C HIS A 218 -11.79 -6.31 11.85
N HIS A 219 -11.71 -4.97 11.82
CA HIS A 219 -10.46 -4.27 11.58
C HIS A 219 -9.69 -4.03 12.88
N TYR A 220 -8.39 -4.34 12.83
CA TYR A 220 -7.45 -4.00 13.90
C TYR A 220 -7.21 -2.51 13.92
N ARG A 221 -6.89 -1.95 15.10
CA ARG A 221 -6.85 -0.50 15.31
C ARG A 221 -5.57 -0.06 15.97
N SER A 222 -5.02 1.07 15.50
CA SER A 222 -4.01 1.84 16.24
C SER A 222 -4.56 3.24 16.46
N ARG A 223 -4.39 3.78 17.66
CA ARG A 223 -4.74 5.18 17.93
C ARG A 223 -3.81 6.11 17.17
N VAL A 224 -4.34 7.25 16.75
CA VAL A 224 -3.56 8.40 16.29
C VAL A 224 -3.19 9.20 17.53
N TYR A 225 -1.89 9.36 17.80
CA TYR A 225 -1.41 10.12 18.97
C TYR A 225 -1.23 11.60 18.63
N SER A 226 -1.25 12.45 19.65
CA SER A 226 -1.34 13.93 19.62
C SER A 226 -0.25 14.68 18.82
N ASP A 227 0.72 13.97 18.26
CA ASP A 227 1.76 14.54 17.40
C ASP A 227 1.29 14.67 15.93
N ASN A 228 -0.01 14.42 15.66
CA ASN A 228 -0.69 14.51 14.35
C ASN A 228 -0.13 13.57 13.27
N PHE A 229 0.58 12.51 13.67
CA PHE A 229 1.10 11.50 12.77
C PHE A 229 0.00 10.50 12.38
N THR A 230 -0.43 10.52 11.13
CA THR A 230 -1.43 9.57 10.62
C THR A 230 -1.21 9.26 9.15
N ALA A 231 -1.61 8.06 8.72
CA ALA A 231 -1.87 7.81 7.31
C ALA A 231 -3.10 8.59 6.84
N CYS A 232 -3.28 8.71 5.53
CA CYS A 232 -4.46 9.33 4.93
C CYS A 232 -4.94 8.52 3.72
N TYR A 233 -5.99 8.98 3.04
CA TYR A 233 -6.76 8.15 2.10
C TYR A 233 -5.97 7.60 0.91
N ASP A 234 -4.90 8.27 0.48
CA ASP A 234 -4.03 7.79 -0.59
C ASP A 234 -3.07 6.67 -0.15
N ASP A 235 -2.88 6.47 1.15
CA ASP A 235 -2.09 5.37 1.69
C ASP A 235 -2.89 4.09 1.90
N VAL A 236 -4.15 4.03 1.50
CA VAL A 236 -4.92 2.78 1.57
C VAL A 236 -4.16 1.67 0.84
N GLY A 237 -3.94 0.55 1.54
CA GLY A 237 -3.07 -0.55 1.11
C GLY A 237 -1.61 -0.45 1.56
N ALA A 238 -1.21 0.62 2.27
CA ALA A 238 0.12 0.74 2.84
C ALA A 238 0.45 -0.42 3.79
N PRO A 239 1.67 -0.97 3.71
CA PRO A 239 2.06 -2.15 4.48
C PRO A 239 2.27 -1.81 5.96
N LEU A 240 1.58 -2.55 6.83
CA LEU A 240 1.86 -2.60 8.26
C LEU A 240 2.93 -3.67 8.51
N PHE A 241 4.11 -3.24 8.92
CA PHE A 241 5.20 -4.11 9.34
C PHE A 241 5.21 -4.24 10.86
N CYS A 242 5.50 -5.43 11.36
CA CYS A 242 5.80 -5.63 12.76
C CYS A 242 6.98 -6.57 12.94
N LYS A 243 7.80 -6.25 13.93
CA LYS A 243 8.84 -7.10 14.46
C LYS A 243 8.31 -7.75 15.73
N LEU A 244 8.29 -9.09 15.75
CA LEU A 244 7.75 -9.86 16.86
C LEU A 244 8.90 -10.30 17.77
N ALA A 245 8.73 -10.21 19.10
CA ALA A 245 9.73 -10.75 20.02
C ALA A 245 10.01 -12.25 19.78
N SER A 246 8.99 -12.99 19.34
CA SER A 246 9.06 -14.42 19.02
C SER A 246 9.84 -14.75 17.73
N SER A 247 10.09 -13.77 16.84
CA SER A 247 10.71 -14.01 15.53
C SER A 247 12.22 -13.79 15.46
N GLY A 248 12.87 -13.44 16.58
CA GLY A 248 14.32 -13.23 16.62
C GLY A 248 14.77 -12.06 15.76
N GLU A 249 14.10 -10.92 15.89
CA GLU A 249 14.38 -9.65 15.20
C GLU A 249 13.91 -9.54 13.73
N GLU A 250 13.32 -10.59 13.16
CA GLU A 250 12.74 -10.50 11.80
C GLU A 250 11.46 -9.67 11.79
N GLU A 251 11.41 -8.71 10.87
CA GLU A 251 10.23 -7.88 10.57
C GLU A 251 9.43 -8.47 9.41
N PHE A 252 8.11 -8.51 9.57
CA PHE A 252 7.17 -9.01 8.56
C PHE A 252 6.07 -7.99 8.29
N GLN A 253 5.61 -7.91 7.04
CA GLN A 253 4.35 -7.28 6.72
C GLN A 253 3.22 -8.18 7.23
N LEU A 254 2.55 -7.71 8.28
CA LEU A 254 1.45 -8.41 8.93
C LEU A 254 0.09 -7.83 8.59
N GLY A 255 0.03 -6.66 7.96
CA GLY A 255 -1.23 -6.01 7.66
C GLY A 255 -1.19 -5.02 6.50
N LEU A 256 -2.37 -4.46 6.25
CA LEU A 256 -2.62 -3.41 5.28
C LEU A 256 -3.46 -2.32 5.93
N PHE A 257 -3.06 -1.07 5.76
CA PHE A 257 -3.90 0.07 6.14
C PHE A 257 -5.15 0.13 5.26
N GLN A 258 -6.32 0.33 5.87
CA GLN A 258 -7.62 0.28 5.19
C GLN A 258 -8.34 1.63 5.19
N SER A 259 -8.33 2.33 6.32
CA SER A 259 -9.11 3.56 6.52
C SER A 259 -8.77 4.23 7.86
N LEU A 260 -9.32 5.43 8.05
CA LEU A 260 -9.29 6.17 9.31
C LEU A 260 -10.65 6.15 9.98
N THR A 261 -10.66 6.16 11.32
CA THR A 261 -11.82 6.61 12.10
C THR A 261 -11.67 8.12 12.31
N VAL A 262 -12.66 8.90 11.85
CA VAL A 262 -12.76 10.35 12.14
C VAL A 262 -13.99 10.55 13.04
N PRO A 263 -13.90 11.34 14.13
CA PRO A 263 -15.05 11.60 15.01
C PRO A 263 -16.24 12.22 14.26
N LEU A 264 -17.46 11.80 14.61
CA LEU A 264 -18.70 12.17 13.91
C LEU A 264 -19.01 13.68 13.99
N GLU A 265 -18.57 14.33 15.07
CA GLU A 265 -18.72 15.77 15.27
C GLU A 265 -17.99 16.58 14.19
N ILE A 266 -16.93 16.03 13.61
CA ILE A 266 -16.15 16.65 12.54
C ILE A 266 -16.79 16.39 11.17
N VAL A 267 -17.26 15.16 10.94
CA VAL A 267 -17.92 14.77 9.69
C VAL A 267 -19.22 15.55 9.49
N SER A 268 -19.96 15.80 10.58
CA SER A 268 -21.23 16.55 10.56
C SER A 268 -21.06 18.06 10.28
N GLN A 269 -19.84 18.62 10.42
CA GLN A 269 -19.54 20.02 10.11
C GLN A 269 -19.31 20.28 8.60
N GLY A 270 -19.39 19.24 7.75
CA GLY A 270 -19.33 19.40 6.30
C GLY A 270 -17.95 19.81 5.77
N MET A 271 -16.87 19.50 6.50
CA MET A 271 -15.51 19.77 6.05
C MET A 271 -15.19 18.94 4.79
N SER A 272 -15.02 19.62 3.65
CA SER A 272 -14.77 18.96 2.36
C SER A 272 -13.30 18.61 2.10
N ASN A 273 -12.39 19.00 3.00
CA ASN A 273 -10.95 18.78 2.80
C ASN A 273 -10.51 17.45 3.44
N ASP A 274 -10.25 16.46 2.60
CA ASP A 274 -9.75 15.13 2.97
C ASP A 274 -8.50 15.19 3.88
N ILE A 275 -7.61 16.15 3.65
CA ILE A 275 -6.39 16.32 4.48
C ILE A 275 -6.74 16.74 5.92
N GLU A 276 -7.71 17.63 6.10
CA GLU A 276 -8.15 18.05 7.43
C GLU A 276 -8.86 16.91 8.17
N GLN A 277 -9.67 16.11 7.45
CA GLN A 277 -10.28 14.91 8.03
C GLN A 277 -9.22 13.93 8.53
N CYS A 278 -8.13 13.76 7.77
CA CYS A 278 -7.01 12.94 8.21
C CYS A 278 -6.32 13.52 9.45
N ARG A 279 -6.06 14.83 9.50
CA ARG A 279 -5.45 15.48 10.70
C ARG A 279 -6.25 15.24 11.98
N MET A 280 -7.56 15.09 11.85
CA MET A 280 -8.46 14.88 12.99
C MET A 280 -8.86 13.41 13.20
N ALA A 281 -8.23 12.48 12.49
CA ALA A 281 -8.47 11.06 12.69
C ALA A 281 -8.07 10.65 14.12
N SER A 282 -8.90 9.82 14.74
CA SER A 282 -8.65 9.27 16.07
C SER A 282 -7.98 7.90 16.01
N GLU A 283 -8.20 7.13 14.94
CA GLU A 283 -7.69 5.77 14.78
C GLU A 283 -7.36 5.46 13.32
N MET A 284 -6.32 4.63 13.13
CA MET A 284 -6.02 3.94 11.88
C MET A 284 -6.56 2.50 11.95
N ARG A 285 -7.15 2.03 10.85
CA ARG A 285 -7.74 0.69 10.73
C ARG A 285 -6.93 -0.18 9.78
N PHE A 286 -6.71 -1.43 10.17
CA PHE A 286 -5.90 -2.39 9.45
C PHE A 286 -6.64 -3.72 9.22
N THR A 287 -6.38 -4.33 8.07
CA THR A 287 -6.63 -5.77 7.88
C THR A 287 -5.33 -6.50 8.17
N LEU A 288 -5.36 -7.48 9.08
CA LEU A 288 -4.23 -8.37 9.29
C LEU A 288 -4.23 -9.50 8.26
N LEU A 289 -3.03 -9.88 7.84
CA LEU A 289 -2.72 -10.94 6.88
C LEU A 289 -2.21 -12.19 7.59
N ALA A 290 -1.96 -12.10 8.90
CA ALA A 290 -1.12 -13.05 9.63
C ALA A 290 -1.64 -14.50 9.61
N ASP A 291 -2.94 -14.72 9.42
CA ASP A 291 -3.57 -16.04 9.31
C ASP A 291 -4.35 -16.22 8.00
N ASP A 292 -4.08 -15.40 6.97
CA ASP A 292 -4.83 -15.43 5.72
C ASP A 292 -4.32 -16.54 4.77
N ARG A 293 -4.89 -17.74 4.94
CA ARG A 293 -4.61 -18.89 4.06
C ARG A 293 -4.93 -18.62 2.59
N LYS A 294 -5.99 -17.85 2.31
CA LYS A 294 -6.39 -17.57 0.92
C LYS A 294 -5.33 -16.72 0.22
N LEU A 295 -4.71 -15.78 0.94
CA LEU A 295 -3.61 -14.99 0.41
C LEU A 295 -2.42 -15.89 0.07
N ALA A 296 -2.03 -16.78 0.99
CA ALA A 296 -0.92 -17.70 0.78
C ALA A 296 -1.18 -18.62 -0.44
N GLU A 297 -2.38 -19.19 -0.54
CA GLU A 297 -2.81 -20.02 -1.68
C GLU A 297 -2.82 -19.23 -3.00
N ALA A 298 -3.30 -17.98 -2.99
CA ALA A 298 -3.32 -17.14 -4.18
C ALA A 298 -1.90 -16.80 -4.67
N ILE A 299 -1.00 -16.39 -3.77
CA ILE A 299 0.40 -16.09 -4.11
C ILE A 299 1.10 -17.34 -4.67
N GLN A 300 0.87 -18.49 -4.04
CA GLN A 300 1.36 -19.78 -4.52
C GLN A 300 0.84 -20.11 -5.93
N GLY A 301 -0.46 -19.93 -6.17
CA GLY A 301 -1.07 -20.20 -7.48
C GLY A 301 -0.53 -19.33 -8.61
N TYR A 302 -0.11 -18.10 -8.32
CA TYR A 302 0.30 -17.15 -9.35
C TYR A 302 1.81 -17.03 -9.57
N THR A 303 2.61 -17.03 -8.50
CA THR A 303 4.06 -16.73 -8.62
C THR A 303 4.92 -17.52 -7.64
N MET A 304 4.67 -18.82 -7.47
CA MET A 304 5.44 -19.64 -6.52
C MET A 304 6.96 -19.55 -6.72
N ALA A 305 7.44 -19.72 -7.96
CA ALA A 305 8.87 -19.69 -8.26
C ALA A 305 9.50 -18.32 -7.95
N GLU A 306 8.89 -17.24 -8.40
CA GLU A 306 9.37 -15.86 -8.14
C GLU A 306 9.33 -15.51 -6.65
N PHE A 307 8.29 -15.98 -5.94
CA PHE A 307 8.14 -15.76 -4.51
C PHE A 307 9.21 -16.50 -3.72
N ILE A 308 9.47 -17.78 -4.05
CA ILE A 308 10.55 -18.57 -3.43
C ILE A 308 11.91 -17.92 -3.70
N GLU A 309 12.17 -17.53 -4.95
CA GLU A 309 13.42 -16.89 -5.34
C GLU A 309 13.63 -15.58 -4.55
N GLY A 310 12.62 -14.71 -4.49
CA GLY A 310 12.69 -13.48 -3.72
C GLY A 310 12.85 -13.72 -2.21
N TYR A 311 12.08 -14.65 -1.64
CA TYR A 311 12.07 -14.91 -0.20
C TYR A 311 13.33 -15.62 0.30
N GLN A 312 13.88 -16.56 -0.48
CA GLN A 312 15.03 -17.36 -0.07
C GLN A 312 16.37 -16.74 -0.45
N ASN A 313 16.45 -16.07 -1.61
CA ASN A 313 17.72 -15.57 -2.15
C ASN A 313 17.96 -14.09 -1.85
N CYS A 314 16.93 -13.32 -1.48
CA CYS A 314 17.07 -11.92 -1.04
C CYS A 314 16.99 -11.82 0.49
N LYS A 315 18.04 -12.23 1.20
CA LYS A 315 18.19 -12.01 2.65
C LYS A 315 18.79 -10.66 2.98
#